data_AF-A0A4R3ZF57-F1
#
_entry.id   AF-A0A4R3ZF57-F1
#
_cell.length_a   1.000
_cell.length_b   1.000
_cell.length_c   1.000
_cell.angle_alpha   90.00
_cell.angle_beta   90.00
_cell.angle_gamma   90.00
#
_symmetry.space_group_name_H-M   'P 1'
#
loop_
_entity.id
_entity.type
_entity.pdbx_description
1 polymer ?
#
loop_
_entity_poly.entity_id
_entity_poly.type
_entity_poly.pdbx_seq_one_letter_code
_entity_poly.pdbx_strand_id
1 'polypeptide(L)'
;MRSLFLRFIVRPLRQEYGAITVMFAIMFPLLMMFYSVAWDGANLQSSRARLADGLNQGVLAVAMADNRNTTAADKAENITLLHNYLSYYVPDATIAKNDLLVTVAVNYSKTETSKLDSVDYTASGKISVSPMIGAQEEVGFDSAVDIRADGGAGVVRRTIEEIKYPTDYALVLDFSGSMLSSSSEPGLTRIELLRKVVTEFIGEVLNDDAVTNTVGIIPFTAGVSVILPGENIAGGKRFGCSYVGKFLPKYSKIDLDFWYNKMRFTTTIDTPTELMQSYYYDSLLYAWYQNVVSPATGYTINNMVSRGWCVQNDQFGSGVGKAKHSCDADPRSNLFNHYSEFKENRATAHELMYYAYSQRTIFNTVTTDFDGLVADGYMFSEESVKTFEYVVNIINNRPFLYDCYSTFGSISASAASDILKSKTAKPASYLIELTSDRQIIDKFREMNVTDGTTYVTSGLLRALPVIAKGNNPRKAIIVISDGIDIDGGTLTRKLFDQYDLCKRIREGLLRYPEGTSTQLADIFFIFTVNSSETATALDLWRNHCAGDNVFLATNYQDIINVLTGIAKKSSVKFINKNEPE
;
A
#
# COMPACT_ATOMS: atom_id res chain seq x y z
N MET A 1 -12.26 79.30 -42.56
CA MET A 1 -11.97 78.21 -41.59
C MET A 1 -11.45 78.68 -40.23
N ARG A 2 -10.55 79.68 -40.13
CA ARG A 2 -10.03 80.18 -38.84
C ARG A 2 -11.07 80.78 -37.86
N SER A 3 -12.17 81.37 -38.34
CA SER A 3 -13.17 82.01 -37.44
C SER A 3 -14.23 81.06 -36.86
N LEU A 4 -14.45 79.89 -37.48
CA LEU A 4 -15.38 78.86 -36.97
C LEU A 4 -14.74 78.06 -35.83
N PHE A 5 -13.44 77.76 -35.93
CA PHE A 5 -12.68 77.07 -34.89
C PHE A 5 -12.53 77.91 -33.61
N LEU A 6 -12.24 79.23 -33.76
CA LEU A 6 -12.21 80.14 -32.61
C LEU A 6 -13.59 80.29 -31.95
N ARG A 7 -14.68 80.32 -32.72
CA ARG A 7 -16.05 80.39 -32.16
C ARG A 7 -16.46 79.08 -31.46
N PHE A 8 -15.98 77.93 -31.91
CA PHE A 8 -16.23 76.65 -31.25
C PHE A 8 -15.51 76.52 -29.89
N ILE A 9 -14.34 77.14 -29.73
CA ILE A 9 -13.57 77.12 -28.47
C ILE A 9 -14.03 78.23 -27.50
N VAL A 10 -14.32 79.44 -28.01
CA VAL A 10 -14.63 80.61 -27.15
C VAL A 10 -16.06 80.60 -26.60
N ARG A 11 -17.02 79.98 -27.31
CA ARG A 11 -18.43 79.93 -26.87
C ARG A 11 -18.66 79.05 -25.63
N PRO A 12 -18.04 77.85 -25.47
CA PRO A 12 -18.14 77.08 -24.23
C PRO A 12 -17.37 77.71 -23.06
N LEU A 13 -16.28 78.46 -23.31
CA LEU A 13 -15.51 79.16 -22.26
C LEU A 13 -16.29 80.23 -21.49
N ARG A 14 -17.47 80.66 -21.98
CA ARG A 14 -18.37 81.62 -21.30
C ARG A 14 -19.46 80.98 -20.45
N GLN A 15 -19.58 79.65 -20.43
CA GLN A 15 -20.52 78.91 -19.58
C GLN A 15 -19.73 78.14 -18.52
N GLU A 16 -20.19 78.15 -17.26
CA GLU A 16 -19.48 77.47 -16.15
C GLU A 16 -19.20 75.99 -16.43
N TYR A 17 -20.12 75.31 -17.14
CA TYR A 17 -19.95 73.93 -17.59
C TYR A 17 -18.84 73.75 -18.64
N GLY A 18 -18.56 74.75 -19.48
CA GLY A 18 -17.53 74.63 -20.53
C GLY A 18 -16.10 74.83 -20.01
N ALA A 19 -15.92 75.60 -18.92
CA ALA A 19 -14.62 75.70 -18.24
C ALA A 19 -14.23 74.37 -17.58
N ILE A 20 -15.19 73.68 -16.95
CA ILE A 20 -15.00 72.34 -16.36
C ILE A 20 -14.63 71.32 -17.46
N THR A 21 -15.31 71.35 -18.61
CA THR A 21 -15.02 70.43 -19.72
C THR A 21 -13.61 70.63 -20.29
N VAL A 22 -13.12 71.87 -20.39
CA VAL A 22 -11.75 72.14 -20.85
C VAL A 22 -10.71 71.65 -19.84
N MET A 23 -10.93 71.89 -18.54
CA MET A 23 -10.03 71.36 -17.50
C MET A 23 -10.05 69.83 -17.47
N PHE A 24 -11.21 69.21 -17.61
CA PHE A 24 -11.35 67.75 -17.70
C PHE A 24 -10.65 67.20 -18.94
N ALA A 25 -10.81 67.84 -20.11
CA ALA A 25 -10.15 67.41 -21.35
C ALA A 25 -8.62 67.46 -21.28
N ILE A 26 -8.05 68.34 -20.45
CA ILE A 26 -6.60 68.44 -20.22
C ILE A 26 -6.14 67.48 -19.11
N MET A 27 -6.91 67.33 -18.02
CA MET A 27 -6.53 66.46 -16.90
C MET A 27 -6.76 64.97 -17.19
N PHE A 28 -7.77 64.62 -17.98
CA PHE A 28 -8.15 63.23 -18.23
C PHE A 28 -7.02 62.41 -18.90
N PRO A 29 -6.33 62.91 -19.96
CA PRO A 29 -5.18 62.19 -20.53
C PRO A 29 -4.04 61.99 -19.54
N LEU A 30 -3.76 62.98 -18.68
CA LEU A 30 -2.73 62.89 -17.65
C LEU A 30 -3.09 61.84 -16.58
N LEU A 31 -4.34 61.83 -16.11
CA LEU A 31 -4.82 60.83 -15.15
C LEU A 31 -4.80 59.41 -15.73
N MET A 32 -5.19 59.25 -17.01
CA MET A 32 -5.12 57.96 -17.70
C MET A 32 -3.68 57.47 -17.86
N MET A 33 -2.72 58.38 -18.10
CA MET A 33 -1.30 58.06 -18.15
C MET A 33 -0.74 57.61 -16.80
N PHE A 34 -1.10 58.27 -15.70
CA PHE A 34 -0.71 57.81 -14.36
C PHE A 34 -1.36 56.47 -14.01
N TYR A 35 -2.63 56.29 -14.39
CA TYR A 35 -3.35 55.04 -14.17
C TYR A 35 -2.72 53.88 -14.94
N SER A 36 -2.30 54.09 -16.19
CA SER A 36 -1.66 53.05 -17.00
C SER A 36 -0.33 52.60 -16.41
N VAL A 37 0.54 53.54 -16.02
CA VAL A 37 1.83 53.22 -15.40
C VAL A 37 1.63 52.55 -14.04
N ALA A 38 0.67 53.01 -13.23
CA ALA A 38 0.38 52.40 -11.93
C ALA A 38 -0.16 50.97 -12.08
N TRP A 39 -1.08 50.74 -13.02
CA TRP A 39 -1.69 49.44 -13.28
C TRP A 39 -0.68 48.45 -13.85
N ASP A 40 0.04 48.82 -14.91
CA ASP A 40 1.03 47.95 -15.54
C ASP A 40 2.22 47.72 -14.61
N GLY A 41 2.63 48.73 -13.82
CA GLY A 41 3.65 48.57 -12.79
C GLY A 41 3.24 47.54 -11.72
N ALA A 42 2.00 47.60 -11.24
CA ALA A 42 1.46 46.62 -10.30
C ALA A 42 1.37 45.20 -10.91
N ASN A 43 0.96 45.08 -12.17
CA ASN A 43 0.92 43.80 -12.88
C ASN A 43 2.30 43.19 -13.08
N LEU A 44 3.31 44.00 -13.46
CA LEU A 44 4.69 43.53 -13.59
C LEU A 44 5.24 43.04 -12.25
N GLN A 45 4.93 43.74 -11.16
CA GLN A 45 5.36 43.31 -9.82
C GLN A 45 4.64 42.03 -9.37
N SER A 46 3.35 41.90 -9.68
CA SER A 46 2.58 40.66 -9.45
C SER A 46 3.16 39.49 -10.27
N SER A 47 3.44 39.69 -11.56
CA SER A 47 4.04 38.66 -12.42
C SER A 47 5.44 38.25 -11.96
N ARG A 48 6.23 39.19 -11.43
CA ARG A 48 7.53 38.89 -10.81
C ARG A 48 7.38 38.02 -9.56
N ALA A 49 6.39 38.29 -8.72
CA ALA A 49 6.11 37.49 -7.53
C ALA A 49 5.64 36.08 -7.89
N ARG A 50 4.73 35.94 -8.88
CA ARG A 50 4.29 34.63 -9.41
C ARG A 50 5.42 33.85 -10.08
N LEU A 51 6.32 34.53 -10.78
CA LEU A 51 7.53 33.92 -11.32
C LEU A 51 8.42 33.35 -10.22
N ALA A 52 8.62 34.10 -9.12
CA ALA A 52 9.40 33.63 -7.98
C ALA A 52 8.77 32.37 -7.34
N ASP A 53 7.45 32.36 -7.15
CA ASP A 53 6.72 31.19 -6.63
C ASP A 53 6.78 29.99 -7.58
N GLY A 54 6.55 30.23 -8.88
CA GLY A 54 6.67 29.19 -9.91
C GLY A 54 8.07 28.61 -10.02
N LEU A 55 9.12 29.42 -9.86
CA LEU A 55 10.51 28.93 -9.80
C LEU A 55 10.74 28.08 -8.55
N ASN A 56 10.22 28.48 -7.38
CA ASN A 56 10.34 27.70 -6.14
C ASN A 56 9.67 26.33 -6.27
N GLN A 57 8.43 26.28 -6.75
CA GLN A 57 7.71 25.02 -6.94
C GLN A 57 8.32 24.16 -8.06
N GLY A 58 8.76 24.78 -9.15
CA GLY A 58 9.41 24.10 -10.26
C GLY A 58 10.78 23.50 -9.87
N VAL A 59 11.61 24.24 -9.13
CA VAL A 59 12.90 23.72 -8.66
C VAL A 59 12.72 22.64 -7.59
N LEU A 60 11.67 22.71 -6.78
CA LEU A 60 11.32 21.68 -5.82
C LEU A 60 11.00 20.36 -6.53
N ALA A 61 10.18 20.42 -7.59
CA ALA A 61 9.86 19.25 -8.40
C ALA A 61 11.12 18.65 -9.07
N VAL A 62 12.03 19.50 -9.56
CA VAL A 62 13.34 19.07 -10.08
C VAL A 62 14.19 18.41 -8.99
N ALA A 63 14.22 18.97 -7.78
CA ALA A 63 14.96 18.40 -6.64
C ALA A 63 14.36 17.07 -6.15
N MET A 64 13.05 16.86 -6.34
CA MET A 64 12.39 15.59 -6.05
C MET A 64 12.77 14.52 -7.08
N ALA A 65 12.84 14.88 -8.37
CA ALA A 65 13.28 13.98 -9.44
C ALA A 65 14.74 13.54 -9.27
N ASP A 66 15.61 14.42 -8.75
CA ASP A 66 17.00 14.14 -8.33
C ASP A 66 17.86 13.37 -9.33
N ASN A 67 17.67 13.61 -10.62
CA ASN A 67 18.54 13.10 -11.69
C ASN A 67 19.92 13.80 -11.72
N ARG A 68 20.19 14.69 -10.75
CA ARG A 68 21.44 15.46 -10.55
C ARG A 68 21.89 16.26 -11.77
N ASN A 69 21.01 16.43 -12.76
CA ASN A 69 21.28 17.15 -13.99
C ASN A 69 22.55 16.65 -14.73
N THR A 70 22.81 15.33 -14.67
CA THR A 70 24.10 14.73 -15.07
C THR A 70 24.23 14.50 -16.58
N THR A 71 23.17 14.01 -17.22
CA THR A 71 23.14 13.71 -18.65
C THR A 71 22.45 14.82 -19.45
N ALA A 72 22.57 14.77 -20.79
CA ALA A 72 21.83 15.67 -21.67
C ALA A 72 20.31 15.42 -21.61
N ALA A 73 19.89 14.18 -21.36
CA ALA A 73 18.49 13.83 -21.18
C ALA A 73 17.94 14.44 -19.89
N ASP A 74 18.67 14.31 -18.78
CA ASP A 74 18.31 14.88 -17.46
C ASP A 74 18.14 16.40 -17.55
N LYS A 75 19.04 17.07 -18.28
CA LYS A 75 18.96 18.52 -18.52
C LYS A 75 17.70 18.90 -19.28
N ALA A 76 17.37 18.16 -20.33
CA ALA A 76 16.16 18.42 -21.12
C ALA A 76 14.87 18.16 -20.33
N GLU A 77 14.88 17.11 -19.51
CA GLU A 77 13.78 16.75 -18.61
C GLU A 77 13.56 17.82 -17.54
N ASN A 78 14.62 18.22 -16.83
CA ASN A 78 14.55 19.25 -15.78
C ASN A 78 14.06 20.60 -16.31
N ILE A 79 14.54 21.01 -17.49
CA ILE A 79 14.08 22.23 -18.16
C ILE A 79 12.62 22.11 -18.58
N THR A 80 12.19 20.94 -19.05
CA THR A 80 10.78 20.72 -19.42
C THR A 80 9.87 20.73 -18.20
N LEU A 81 10.29 20.09 -17.10
CA LEU A 81 9.56 20.11 -15.83
C LEU A 81 9.42 21.55 -15.31
N LEU A 82 10.53 22.29 -15.25
CA LEU A 82 10.54 23.69 -14.84
C LEU A 82 9.64 24.56 -15.73
N HIS A 83 9.69 24.36 -17.06
CA HIS A 83 8.87 25.09 -18.03
C HIS A 83 7.37 24.86 -17.81
N ASN A 84 6.97 23.62 -17.54
CA ASN A 84 5.57 23.26 -17.26
C ASN A 84 5.04 23.96 -16.01
N TYR A 85 5.83 23.97 -14.92
CA TYR A 85 5.47 24.70 -13.71
C TYR A 85 5.36 26.20 -13.96
N LEU A 86 6.37 26.81 -14.60
CA LEU A 86 6.32 28.25 -14.88
C LEU A 86 5.12 28.64 -15.77
N SER A 87 4.79 27.84 -16.77
CA SER A 87 3.64 28.08 -17.64
C SER A 87 2.30 28.05 -16.89
N TYR A 88 2.23 27.33 -15.77
CA TYR A 88 1.05 27.33 -14.90
C TYR A 88 0.95 28.60 -14.03
N TYR A 89 2.07 29.06 -13.47
CA TYR A 89 2.08 30.22 -12.55
C TYR A 89 2.02 31.58 -13.27
N VAL A 90 2.54 31.65 -14.51
CA VAL A 90 2.53 32.86 -15.34
C VAL A 90 2.01 32.55 -16.76
N PRO A 91 0.72 32.22 -16.92
CA PRO A 91 0.15 31.75 -18.18
C PRO A 91 0.17 32.79 -19.31
N ASP A 92 0.14 34.08 -18.96
CA ASP A 92 0.12 35.19 -19.93
C ASP A 92 1.54 35.61 -20.36
N ALA A 93 2.58 34.95 -19.87
CA ALA A 93 3.97 35.27 -20.17
C ALA A 93 4.53 34.34 -21.26
N THR A 94 5.40 34.88 -22.12
CA THR A 94 6.17 34.06 -23.07
C THR A 94 7.42 33.53 -22.36
N ILE A 95 7.61 32.21 -22.41
CA ILE A 95 8.73 31.51 -21.73
C ILE A 95 9.46 30.65 -22.75
N ALA A 96 10.64 31.07 -23.17
CA ALA A 96 11.51 30.26 -24.01
C ALA A 96 12.29 29.26 -23.15
N LYS A 97 12.33 27.98 -23.55
CA LYS A 97 13.10 26.95 -22.82
C LYS A 97 14.60 27.28 -22.71
N ASN A 98 15.15 28.00 -23.70
CA ASN A 98 16.55 28.43 -23.69
C ASN A 98 16.85 29.54 -22.66
N ASP A 99 15.82 30.22 -22.18
CA ASP A 99 15.93 31.24 -21.12
C ASP A 99 15.79 30.65 -19.72
N LEU A 100 15.62 29.33 -19.62
CA LEU A 100 15.58 28.58 -18.37
C LEU A 100 16.93 27.91 -18.11
N LEU A 101 17.35 27.91 -16.85
CA LEU A 101 18.58 27.27 -16.42
C LEU A 101 18.35 26.57 -15.08
N VAL A 102 18.75 25.30 -15.02
CA VAL A 102 18.86 24.52 -13.78
C VAL A 102 20.34 24.21 -13.54
N THR A 103 20.87 24.60 -12.39
CA THR A 103 22.22 24.25 -11.93
C THR A 103 22.14 23.41 -10.67
N VAL A 104 23.06 22.45 -10.55
CA VAL A 104 23.13 21.52 -9.42
C VAL A 104 24.51 21.62 -8.78
N ALA A 105 24.56 21.80 -7.47
CA ALA A 105 25.78 21.72 -6.68
C ALA A 105 25.68 20.56 -5.68
N VAL A 106 26.70 19.70 -5.68
CA VAL A 106 26.75 18.49 -4.86
C VAL A 106 27.72 18.73 -3.71
N ASN A 107 27.22 18.75 -2.48
CA ASN A 107 27.97 19.10 -1.28
C ASN A 107 28.32 17.83 -0.48
N TYR A 108 29.62 17.55 -0.35
CA TYR A 108 30.13 16.41 0.42
C TYR A 108 30.54 16.83 1.83
N SER A 109 30.50 15.87 2.76
CA SER A 109 30.88 16.05 4.15
C SER A 109 32.34 16.48 4.31
N LYS A 110 32.55 17.44 5.21
CA LYS A 110 33.89 17.92 5.59
C LYS A 110 34.60 16.98 6.57
N THR A 111 33.86 16.08 7.22
CA THR A 111 34.37 15.18 8.26
C THR A 111 34.47 13.72 7.81
N GLU A 112 33.66 13.29 6.85
CA GLU A 112 33.65 11.92 6.31
C GLU A 112 33.92 11.92 4.80
N THR A 113 35.02 11.31 4.37
CA THR A 113 35.38 11.20 2.95
C THR A 113 34.29 10.49 2.16
N SER A 114 33.86 11.12 1.06
CA SER A 114 32.87 10.60 0.10
C SER A 114 31.42 10.52 0.59
N LYS A 115 31.09 11.04 1.77
CA LYS A 115 29.71 11.17 2.24
C LYS A 115 29.05 12.39 1.60
N LEU A 116 27.89 12.18 0.96
CA LEU A 116 27.10 13.25 0.36
C LEU A 116 26.16 13.86 1.41
N ASP A 117 26.35 15.13 1.76
CA ASP A 117 25.55 15.82 2.79
C ASP A 117 24.29 16.47 2.18
N SER A 118 24.43 17.13 1.04
CA SER A 118 23.30 17.80 0.39
C SER A 118 23.52 18.00 -1.11
N VAL A 119 22.41 18.21 -1.82
CA VAL A 119 22.40 18.63 -3.22
C VAL A 119 21.57 19.90 -3.34
N ASP A 120 22.19 20.96 -3.83
CA ASP A 120 21.55 22.26 -4.05
C ASP A 120 21.11 22.37 -5.51
N TYR A 121 19.80 22.48 -5.70
CA TYR A 121 19.16 22.74 -6.98
C TYR A 121 18.82 24.22 -7.09
N THR A 122 19.31 24.88 -8.14
CA THR A 122 18.99 26.27 -8.45
C THR A 122 18.36 26.37 -9.83
N ALA A 123 17.15 26.90 -9.90
CA ALA A 123 16.46 27.26 -11.11
C ALA A 123 16.46 28.77 -11.31
N SER A 124 16.68 29.21 -12.54
CA SER A 124 16.48 30.58 -12.95
C SER A 124 15.79 30.62 -14.30
N GLY A 125 15.03 31.70 -14.52
CA GLY A 125 14.26 31.87 -15.75
C GLY A 125 14.05 33.34 -16.04
N LYS A 126 14.03 33.68 -17.33
CA LYS A 126 13.55 34.95 -17.83
C LYS A 126 12.18 34.71 -18.50
N ILE A 127 11.22 35.58 -18.19
CA ILE A 127 9.91 35.61 -18.85
C ILE A 127 9.70 36.96 -19.50
N SER A 128 8.96 37.01 -20.61
CA SER A 128 8.55 38.26 -21.24
C SER A 128 7.04 38.43 -21.07
N VAL A 129 6.64 39.51 -20.40
CA VAL A 129 5.24 39.85 -20.13
C VAL A 129 4.84 41.04 -20.98
N SER A 130 3.65 40.98 -21.59
CA SER A 130 3.08 42.11 -22.34
C SER A 130 2.25 42.99 -21.41
N PRO A 131 2.55 44.29 -21.26
CA PRO A 131 1.69 45.21 -20.50
C PRO A 131 0.30 45.31 -21.10
N MET A 132 -0.71 45.58 -20.27
CA MET A 132 -2.11 45.57 -20.71
C MET A 132 -2.47 46.85 -21.47
N ILE A 133 -1.88 47.99 -21.08
CA ILE A 133 -2.21 49.29 -21.69
C ILE A 133 -1.16 49.71 -22.72
N GLY A 134 0.09 49.23 -22.60
CA GLY A 134 1.13 49.21 -23.65
C GLY A 134 1.46 50.56 -24.32
N ALA A 135 2.70 51.03 -24.23
CA ALA A 135 3.07 52.30 -24.89
C ALA A 135 2.97 52.19 -26.42
N GLN A 136 2.16 53.04 -27.06
CA GLN A 136 2.40 53.43 -28.45
C GLN A 136 3.45 54.55 -28.45
N GLU A 137 4.70 54.11 -28.63
CA GLU A 137 5.92 54.84 -29.01
C GLU A 137 6.54 55.90 -28.08
N GLU A 138 5.86 56.60 -27.16
CA GLU A 138 6.59 57.58 -26.31
C GLU A 138 6.19 57.68 -24.83
N VAL A 139 5.12 57.00 -24.36
CA VAL A 139 4.78 57.03 -22.92
C VAL A 139 4.23 55.69 -22.41
N GLY A 140 4.93 55.11 -21.42
CA GLY A 140 4.55 53.85 -20.74
C GLY A 140 5.65 52.78 -20.76
N PHE A 141 5.31 51.55 -20.36
CA PHE A 141 6.20 50.39 -20.49
C PHE A 141 6.23 49.90 -21.95
N ASP A 142 7.37 49.33 -22.37
CA ASP A 142 7.52 48.71 -23.69
C ASP A 142 6.51 47.56 -23.89
N SER A 143 6.15 47.30 -25.15
CA SER A 143 5.25 46.25 -25.60
C SER A 143 5.59 44.84 -25.07
N ALA A 144 6.86 44.60 -24.72
CA ALA A 144 7.29 43.42 -24.00
C ALA A 144 8.31 43.80 -22.92
N VAL A 145 8.06 43.39 -21.68
CA VAL A 145 8.95 43.62 -20.55
C VAL A 145 9.52 42.30 -20.06
N ASP A 146 10.84 42.22 -20.04
CA ASP A 146 11.57 41.07 -19.55
C ASP A 146 11.70 41.11 -18.03
N ILE A 147 11.19 40.07 -17.36
CA ILE A 147 11.20 39.93 -15.92
C ILE A 147 12.09 38.75 -15.52
N ARG A 148 12.87 38.97 -14.45
CA ARG A 148 13.60 37.92 -13.73
C ARG A 148 13.16 37.92 -12.28
N ALA A 149 13.14 36.74 -11.67
CA ALA A 149 12.92 36.62 -10.23
C ALA A 149 14.12 37.14 -9.43
N ASP A 150 13.88 37.47 -8.17
CA ASP A 150 14.93 37.90 -7.25
C ASP A 150 15.90 36.76 -6.94
N GLY A 151 17.14 37.11 -6.58
CA GLY A 151 18.21 36.14 -6.34
C GLY A 151 18.01 35.17 -5.17
N GLY A 152 16.90 35.30 -4.41
CA GLY A 152 16.48 34.39 -3.35
C GLY A 152 15.40 33.38 -3.76
N ALA A 153 14.86 33.47 -4.98
CA ALA A 153 13.89 32.50 -5.51
C ALA A 153 14.57 31.41 -6.35
N GLY A 154 13.94 30.25 -6.43
CA GLY A 154 14.40 29.15 -7.27
C GLY A 154 15.56 28.36 -6.67
N VAL A 155 15.77 28.37 -5.35
CA VAL A 155 16.85 27.57 -4.72
C VAL A 155 16.26 26.60 -3.70
N VAL A 156 16.59 25.32 -3.86
CA VAL A 156 16.16 24.22 -3.00
C VAL A 156 17.36 23.38 -2.62
N ARG A 157 17.51 23.08 -1.33
CA ARG A 157 18.49 22.13 -0.80
C ARG A 157 17.78 20.83 -0.51
N ARG A 158 18.22 19.77 -1.18
CA ARG A 158 17.91 18.39 -0.77
C ARG A 158 18.97 17.98 0.23
N THR A 159 18.62 17.99 1.50
CA THR A 159 19.52 17.50 2.56
C THR A 159 19.43 15.99 2.58
N ILE A 160 20.58 15.34 2.36
CA ILE A 160 20.75 13.91 2.56
C ILE A 160 21.21 13.73 4.01
N GLU A 161 20.40 14.22 4.94
CA GLU A 161 20.51 13.80 6.31
C GLU A 161 20.04 12.35 6.31
N GLU A 162 20.97 11.41 6.50
CA GLU A 162 20.66 10.11 7.05
C GLU A 162 20.11 10.35 8.46
N ILE A 163 18.85 10.78 8.58
CA ILE A 163 18.14 10.64 9.84
C ILE A 163 17.88 9.15 9.96
N LYS A 164 18.87 8.43 10.48
CA LYS A 164 18.75 7.02 10.77
C LYS A 164 17.75 6.87 11.90
N TYR A 165 16.49 6.70 11.53
CA TYR A 165 15.42 6.35 12.44
C TYR A 165 15.47 4.84 12.58
N PRO A 166 15.77 4.29 13.78
CA PRO A 166 15.48 2.90 14.04
C PRO A 166 14.01 2.67 13.67
N THR A 167 13.79 1.69 12.80
CA THR A 167 12.49 1.47 12.15
C THR A 167 12.09 0.00 12.24
N ASP A 168 10.83 -0.23 12.61
CA ASP A 168 10.17 -1.53 12.42
C ASP A 168 9.49 -1.53 11.05
N TYR A 169 9.96 -2.42 10.17
CA TYR A 169 9.39 -2.60 8.83
C TYR A 169 8.46 -3.81 8.82
N ALA A 170 7.21 -3.62 8.41
CA ALA A 170 6.32 -4.72 8.06
C ALA A 170 6.16 -4.79 6.55
N LEU A 171 6.76 -5.81 5.95
CA LEU A 171 6.71 -6.06 4.52
C LEU A 171 5.48 -6.93 4.22
N VAL A 172 4.44 -6.31 3.68
CA VAL A 172 3.19 -6.97 3.28
C VAL A 172 3.29 -7.33 1.81
N LEU A 173 3.51 -8.61 1.54
CA LEU A 173 3.99 -9.06 0.23
C LEU A 173 2.95 -9.94 -0.44
N ASP A 174 2.63 -9.62 -1.68
CA ASP A 174 1.68 -10.39 -2.46
C ASP A 174 2.26 -11.74 -2.88
N PHE A 175 1.61 -12.82 -2.46
CA PHE A 175 1.93 -14.20 -2.82
C PHE A 175 0.76 -14.91 -3.51
N SER A 176 -0.16 -14.13 -4.09
CA SER A 176 -1.28 -14.63 -4.88
C SER A 176 -0.86 -15.15 -6.26
N GLY A 177 -1.77 -15.84 -6.95
CA GLY A 177 -1.49 -16.46 -8.24
C GLY A 177 -1.08 -15.48 -9.34
N SER A 178 -1.52 -14.21 -9.27
CA SER A 178 -1.14 -13.20 -10.27
C SER A 178 0.36 -12.91 -10.29
N MET A 179 1.06 -13.19 -9.18
CA MET A 179 2.50 -12.99 -9.02
C MET A 179 3.35 -14.02 -9.78
N LEU A 180 2.73 -15.09 -10.32
CA LEU A 180 3.37 -16.03 -11.25
C LEU A 180 3.50 -15.46 -12.67
N SER A 181 2.83 -14.36 -12.97
CA SER A 181 2.89 -13.71 -14.29
C SER A 181 4.26 -13.07 -14.54
N SER A 182 4.58 -12.82 -15.80
CA SER A 182 5.76 -12.03 -16.19
C SER A 182 5.72 -10.64 -15.57
N SER A 183 6.89 -10.18 -15.11
CA SER A 183 7.11 -8.80 -14.68
C SER A 183 7.49 -7.91 -15.86
N SER A 184 7.63 -6.59 -15.63
CA SER A 184 8.24 -5.69 -16.62
C SER A 184 9.75 -5.85 -16.71
N GLU A 185 10.39 -6.57 -15.79
CA GLU A 185 11.80 -6.92 -15.84
C GLU A 185 11.99 -8.15 -16.75
N PRO A 186 12.77 -8.05 -17.84
CA PRO A 186 12.91 -9.14 -18.81
C PRO A 186 13.41 -10.44 -18.16
N GLY A 187 12.70 -11.53 -18.41
CA GLY A 187 13.10 -12.86 -17.96
C GLY A 187 12.77 -13.18 -16.49
N LEU A 188 12.09 -12.28 -15.77
CA LEU A 188 11.63 -12.54 -14.40
C LEU A 188 10.10 -12.53 -14.30
N THR A 189 9.56 -13.45 -13.52
CA THR A 189 8.19 -13.36 -12.98
C THR A 189 8.12 -12.26 -11.93
N ARG A 190 6.90 -11.77 -11.63
CA ARG A 190 6.69 -10.73 -10.61
C ARG A 190 7.18 -11.18 -9.24
N ILE A 191 6.98 -12.44 -8.87
CA ILE A 191 7.48 -12.97 -7.60
C ILE A 191 9.00 -13.07 -7.55
N GLU A 192 9.67 -13.43 -8.65
CA GLU A 192 11.13 -13.46 -8.71
C GLU A 192 11.73 -12.05 -8.58
N LEU A 193 11.13 -11.07 -9.25
CA LEU A 193 11.48 -9.66 -9.10
C LEU A 193 11.29 -9.18 -7.66
N LEU A 194 10.12 -9.49 -7.06
CA LEU A 194 9.82 -9.15 -5.66
C LEU A 194 10.85 -9.75 -4.71
N ARG A 195 11.16 -11.04 -4.85
CA ARG A 195 12.17 -11.71 -4.00
C ARG A 195 13.53 -11.06 -4.12
N LYS A 196 13.95 -10.71 -5.34
CA LYS A 196 15.24 -10.05 -5.59
C LYS A 196 15.31 -8.70 -4.87
N VAL A 197 14.33 -7.83 -5.12
CA VAL A 197 14.33 -6.46 -4.59
C VAL A 197 14.15 -6.43 -3.07
N VAL A 198 13.21 -7.23 -2.53
CA VAL A 198 12.98 -7.29 -1.09
C VAL A 198 14.17 -7.88 -0.35
N THR A 199 14.83 -8.91 -0.90
CA THR A 199 16.05 -9.48 -0.30
C THR A 199 17.14 -8.43 -0.17
N GLU A 200 17.36 -7.64 -1.23
CA GLU A 200 18.36 -6.58 -1.24
C GLU A 200 18.03 -5.47 -0.25
N PHE A 201 16.77 -5.03 -0.22
CA PHE A 201 16.29 -4.06 0.75
C PHE A 201 16.48 -4.52 2.19
N ILE A 202 16.09 -5.76 2.53
CA ILE A 202 16.29 -6.34 3.87
C ILE A 202 17.78 -6.36 4.21
N GLY A 203 18.62 -6.75 3.25
CA GLY A 203 20.06 -6.70 3.39
C GLY A 203 20.57 -5.30 3.72
N GLU A 204 20.13 -4.27 3.00
CA GLU A 204 20.53 -2.87 3.26
C GLU A 204 20.08 -2.40 4.65
N VAL A 205 18.81 -2.58 5.03
CA VAL A 205 18.30 -2.05 6.30
C VAL A 205 18.78 -2.81 7.53
N LEU A 206 19.06 -4.12 7.43
CA LEU A 206 19.58 -4.92 8.56
C LEU A 206 21.12 -4.91 8.65
N ASN A 207 21.83 -4.45 7.60
CA ASN A 207 23.28 -4.26 7.63
C ASN A 207 23.70 -2.87 8.15
N ASP A 208 22.76 -1.95 8.36
CA ASP A 208 23.08 -0.64 8.93
C ASP A 208 23.35 -0.74 10.43
N ASP A 209 24.61 -0.91 10.81
CA ASP A 209 25.03 -1.05 12.21
C ASP A 209 24.81 0.24 13.05
N ALA A 210 24.44 1.36 12.43
CA ALA A 210 24.15 2.60 13.15
C ALA A 210 22.74 2.65 13.75
N VAL A 211 21.82 1.78 13.32
CA VAL A 211 20.45 1.70 13.86
C VAL A 211 19.97 0.26 14.00
N THR A 212 19.18 0.00 15.03
CA THR A 212 18.56 -1.31 15.22
C THR A 212 17.22 -1.38 14.50
N ASN A 213 17.26 -1.77 13.23
CA ASN A 213 16.04 -2.03 12.46
C ASN A 213 15.50 -3.45 12.75
N THR A 214 14.18 -3.60 12.66
CA THR A 214 13.54 -4.92 12.63
C THR A 214 12.68 -5.05 11.38
N VAL A 215 12.60 -6.27 10.85
CA VAL A 215 11.80 -6.58 9.66
C VAL A 215 10.89 -7.76 9.96
N GLY A 216 9.63 -7.64 9.59
CA GLY A 216 8.64 -8.71 9.55
C GLY A 216 8.18 -8.92 8.10
N ILE A 217 7.91 -10.17 7.73
CA ILE A 217 7.47 -10.54 6.38
C ILE A 217 6.09 -11.19 6.48
N ILE A 218 5.10 -10.55 5.86
CA ILE A 218 3.70 -10.93 5.89
C ILE A 218 3.28 -11.29 4.46
N PRO A 219 3.58 -12.50 3.99
CA PRO A 219 3.15 -12.95 2.67
C PRO A 219 1.66 -13.27 2.71
N PHE A 220 0.86 -12.67 1.83
CA PHE A 220 -0.59 -12.79 1.86
C PHE A 220 -1.19 -13.40 0.60
N THR A 221 -2.34 -14.05 0.80
CA THR A 221 -3.38 -14.32 -0.20
C THR A 221 -4.74 -14.00 0.46
N ALA A 222 -5.72 -14.90 0.43
CA ALA A 222 -6.85 -14.91 1.37
C ALA A 222 -6.39 -15.42 2.74
N GLY A 223 -5.69 -14.61 3.52
CA GLY A 223 -5.05 -15.03 4.77
C GLY A 223 -3.54 -15.16 4.66
N VAL A 224 -2.90 -15.44 5.79
CA VAL A 224 -1.45 -15.60 5.94
C VAL A 224 -1.17 -16.96 6.58
N SER A 225 -0.41 -17.80 5.90
CA SER A 225 -0.05 -19.11 6.43
C SER A 225 0.93 -18.99 7.59
N VAL A 226 0.78 -19.86 8.58
CA VAL A 226 1.65 -19.92 9.76
C VAL A 226 2.09 -21.37 10.02
N ILE A 227 3.26 -21.53 10.64
CA ILE A 227 3.72 -22.81 11.16
C ILE A 227 3.30 -22.88 12.62
N LEU A 228 2.46 -23.86 12.96
CA LEU A 228 1.93 -24.03 14.31
C LEU A 228 2.92 -24.84 15.18
N PRO A 229 2.92 -24.63 16.52
CA PRO A 229 3.71 -25.43 17.43
C PRO A 229 3.22 -26.88 17.49
N GLY A 230 4.14 -27.79 17.85
CA GLY A 230 3.87 -29.21 17.99
C GLY A 230 4.00 -30.01 16.69
N GLU A 231 3.73 -31.31 16.79
CA GLU A 231 3.71 -32.23 15.66
C GLU A 231 2.28 -32.57 15.26
N ASN A 232 2.05 -32.81 13.97
CA ASN A 232 0.77 -33.29 13.46
C ASN A 232 0.60 -34.80 13.76
N ILE A 233 -0.54 -35.37 13.37
CA ILE A 233 -0.87 -36.78 13.61
C ILE A 233 0.16 -37.80 13.09
N ALA A 234 0.96 -37.45 12.07
CA ALA A 234 2.01 -38.30 11.51
C ALA A 234 3.43 -37.93 11.98
N GLY A 235 3.56 -37.05 12.98
CA GLY A 235 4.87 -36.64 13.52
C GLY A 235 5.59 -35.56 12.71
N GLY A 236 4.95 -34.98 11.69
CA GLY A 236 5.47 -33.85 10.91
C GLY A 236 5.04 -32.50 11.48
N LYS A 237 5.28 -31.41 10.74
CA LYS A 237 4.91 -30.05 11.17
C LYS A 237 3.40 -29.79 11.08
N ARG A 238 2.88 -28.92 11.96
CA ARG A 238 1.51 -28.38 11.89
C ARG A 238 1.51 -27.04 11.18
N PHE A 239 0.45 -26.76 10.43
CA PHE A 239 0.29 -25.54 9.65
C PHE A 239 -1.07 -24.93 9.95
N GLY A 240 -1.17 -23.61 9.87
CA GLY A 240 -2.41 -22.90 10.12
C GLY A 240 -2.65 -21.80 9.10
N CYS A 241 -3.90 -21.38 8.99
CA CYS A 241 -4.28 -20.17 8.28
C CYS A 241 -4.63 -19.09 9.29
N SER A 242 -3.98 -17.92 9.17
CA SER A 242 -4.10 -16.82 10.10
C SER A 242 -4.62 -15.56 9.41
N TYR A 243 -5.55 -14.87 10.04
CA TYR A 243 -6.06 -13.56 9.60
C TYR A 243 -6.39 -12.69 10.82
N VAL A 244 -6.54 -11.39 10.61
CA VAL A 244 -7.03 -10.46 11.63
C VAL A 244 -8.48 -10.13 11.30
N GLY A 245 -9.38 -10.42 12.23
CA GLY A 245 -10.81 -10.30 11.97
C GLY A 245 -11.66 -10.60 13.20
N LYS A 246 -12.85 -10.02 13.21
CA LYS A 246 -13.89 -10.32 14.20
C LYS A 246 -15.14 -10.76 13.47
N PHE A 247 -15.76 -11.82 13.95
CA PHE A 247 -17.03 -12.30 13.40
C PHE A 247 -18.21 -11.52 13.96
N LEU A 248 -19.25 -11.35 13.13
CA LEU A 248 -20.56 -10.90 13.61
C LEU A 248 -21.04 -11.81 14.75
N PRO A 249 -21.85 -11.29 15.70
CA PRO A 249 -22.35 -12.06 16.84
C PRO A 249 -23.01 -13.40 16.47
N LYS A 250 -23.59 -13.48 15.27
CA LYS A 250 -24.14 -14.71 14.72
C LYS A 250 -23.09 -15.83 14.58
N TYR A 251 -21.89 -15.51 14.12
CA TYR A 251 -20.80 -16.46 13.86
C TYR A 251 -19.78 -16.53 15.00
N SER A 252 -19.88 -15.68 16.03
CA SER A 252 -18.89 -15.59 17.11
C SER A 252 -18.77 -16.83 18.00
N LYS A 253 -19.77 -17.72 17.97
CA LYS A 253 -19.77 -19.01 18.68
C LYS A 253 -19.13 -20.15 17.87
N ILE A 254 -18.80 -19.92 16.61
CA ILE A 254 -18.17 -20.95 15.78
C ILE A 254 -16.73 -21.15 16.24
N ASP A 255 -16.44 -22.29 16.85
CA ASP A 255 -15.08 -22.67 17.20
C ASP A 255 -14.36 -23.26 15.98
N LEU A 256 -13.42 -22.49 15.43
CA LEU A 256 -12.66 -22.93 14.27
C LEU A 256 -11.80 -24.17 14.56
N ASP A 257 -11.41 -24.43 15.81
CA ASP A 257 -10.69 -25.65 16.20
C ASP A 257 -11.58 -26.90 16.20
N PHE A 258 -12.90 -26.75 16.30
CA PHE A 258 -13.83 -27.86 16.05
C PHE A 258 -14.08 -28.08 14.56
N TRP A 259 -14.19 -26.98 13.81
CA TRP A 259 -14.68 -26.97 12.44
C TRP A 259 -13.57 -27.13 11.38
N TYR A 260 -12.28 -27.02 11.74
CA TYR A 260 -11.18 -27.02 10.77
C TYR A 260 -11.06 -28.29 9.92
N ASN A 261 -11.59 -29.43 10.37
CA ASN A 261 -11.54 -30.70 9.63
C ASN A 261 -12.90 -31.13 9.04
N LYS A 262 -13.93 -30.28 9.15
CA LYS A 262 -15.29 -30.54 8.62
C LYS A 262 -15.37 -30.09 7.15
N MET A 263 -14.95 -31.00 6.27
CA MET A 263 -14.78 -30.71 4.83
C MET A 263 -16.09 -30.29 4.16
N ARG A 264 -16.04 -29.22 3.36
CA ARG A 264 -17.19 -28.73 2.62
C ARG A 264 -17.62 -29.75 1.56
N PHE A 265 -18.92 -30.06 1.49
CA PHE A 265 -19.48 -31.05 0.55
C PHE A 265 -20.60 -30.51 -0.34
N THR A 266 -21.03 -29.26 -0.16
CA THR A 266 -22.06 -28.60 -0.97
C THR A 266 -21.73 -27.12 -1.16
N THR A 267 -22.24 -26.52 -2.23
CA THR A 267 -22.15 -25.08 -2.57
C THR A 267 -23.45 -24.32 -2.27
N THR A 268 -24.46 -24.97 -1.70
CA THR A 268 -25.76 -24.35 -1.40
C THR A 268 -25.77 -23.67 -0.04
N ILE A 269 -26.51 -22.57 0.09
CA ILE A 269 -26.74 -21.92 1.40
C ILE A 269 -27.69 -22.74 2.28
N ASP A 270 -28.59 -23.52 1.67
CA ASP A 270 -29.52 -24.38 2.39
C ASP A 270 -28.77 -25.37 3.27
N THR A 271 -29.08 -25.31 4.56
CA THR A 271 -28.46 -26.18 5.56
C THR A 271 -28.96 -27.62 5.34
N PRO A 272 -28.06 -28.60 5.10
CA PRO A 272 -28.46 -29.99 4.93
C PRO A 272 -29.14 -30.55 6.18
N THR A 273 -29.75 -31.74 6.12
CA THR A 273 -30.28 -32.37 7.34
C THR A 273 -29.15 -32.77 8.30
N GLU A 274 -29.43 -32.88 9.59
CA GLU A 274 -28.44 -33.26 10.62
C GLU A 274 -27.69 -34.56 10.27
N LEU A 275 -28.45 -35.60 9.91
CA LEU A 275 -27.90 -36.91 9.54
C LEU A 275 -27.08 -36.83 8.25
N MET A 276 -27.57 -36.11 7.24
CA MET A 276 -26.81 -35.95 6.00
C MET A 276 -25.49 -35.22 6.24
N GLN A 277 -25.52 -34.12 6.99
CA GLN A 277 -24.34 -33.30 7.24
C GLN A 277 -23.29 -34.03 8.09
N SER A 278 -23.72 -34.69 9.17
CA SER A 278 -22.81 -35.51 9.99
C SER A 278 -22.20 -36.66 9.19
N TYR A 279 -23.00 -37.34 8.35
CA TYR A 279 -22.50 -38.40 7.47
C TYR A 279 -21.41 -37.90 6.50
N TYR A 280 -21.62 -36.76 5.83
CA TYR A 280 -20.63 -36.27 4.87
C TYR A 280 -19.33 -35.81 5.54
N TYR A 281 -19.41 -35.11 6.67
CA TYR A 281 -18.20 -34.75 7.41
C TYR A 281 -17.43 -35.98 7.87
N ASP A 282 -18.13 -36.98 8.43
CA ASP A 282 -17.51 -38.22 8.87
C ASP A 282 -16.92 -39.02 7.70
N SER A 283 -17.65 -39.14 6.59
CA SER A 283 -17.20 -39.88 5.41
C SER A 283 -16.00 -39.23 4.71
N LEU A 284 -15.96 -37.91 4.62
CA LEU A 284 -14.84 -37.19 3.99
C LEU A 284 -13.60 -37.23 4.88
N LEU A 285 -13.77 -37.09 6.20
CA LEU A 285 -12.67 -37.23 7.14
C LEU A 285 -12.13 -38.67 7.15
N TYR A 286 -13.01 -39.68 7.16
CA TYR A 286 -12.61 -41.08 6.99
C TYR A 286 -11.80 -41.31 5.71
N ALA A 287 -12.23 -40.73 4.58
CA ALA A 287 -11.48 -40.82 3.33
C ALA A 287 -10.10 -40.16 3.43
N TRP A 288 -9.94 -39.07 4.18
CA TRP A 288 -8.62 -38.47 4.43
C TRP A 288 -7.75 -39.35 5.32
N TYR A 289 -8.29 -39.97 6.37
CA TYR A 289 -7.56 -40.95 7.17
C TYR A 289 -7.07 -42.13 6.33
N GLN A 290 -7.92 -42.63 5.44
CA GLN A 290 -7.58 -43.75 4.57
C GLN A 290 -6.54 -43.39 3.51
N ASN A 291 -6.66 -42.23 2.87
CA ASN A 291 -5.86 -41.88 1.69
C ASN A 291 -4.63 -41.02 1.99
N VAL A 292 -4.57 -40.38 3.16
CA VAL A 292 -3.50 -39.45 3.53
C VAL A 292 -2.81 -39.88 4.83
N VAL A 293 -3.57 -40.05 5.92
CA VAL A 293 -2.97 -40.37 7.24
C VAL A 293 -2.40 -41.79 7.27
N SER A 294 -3.11 -42.77 6.69
CA SER A 294 -2.68 -44.16 6.66
C SER A 294 -1.36 -44.34 5.89
N PRO A 295 -1.20 -43.80 4.66
CA PRO A 295 0.10 -43.80 3.98
C PRO A 295 1.20 -43.00 4.71
N ALA A 296 0.86 -41.92 5.40
CA ALA A 296 1.82 -41.09 6.12
C ALA A 296 2.38 -41.79 7.37
N THR A 297 1.54 -42.54 8.08
CA THR A 297 1.86 -43.19 9.36
C THR A 297 2.26 -44.67 9.19
N GLY A 298 1.90 -45.30 8.08
CA GLY A 298 2.00 -46.74 7.88
C GLY A 298 0.92 -47.56 8.62
N TYR A 299 -0.02 -46.91 9.32
CA TYR A 299 -1.09 -47.58 10.04
C TYR A 299 -2.27 -47.91 9.13
N THR A 300 -2.76 -49.13 9.19
CA THR A 300 -4.06 -49.47 8.60
C THR A 300 -5.19 -48.86 9.43
N ILE A 301 -6.41 -48.76 8.88
CA ILE A 301 -7.58 -48.31 9.63
C ILE A 301 -7.80 -49.15 10.90
N ASN A 302 -7.57 -50.47 10.84
CA ASN A 302 -7.68 -51.33 12.02
C ASN A 302 -6.65 -50.98 13.10
N ASN A 303 -5.41 -50.64 12.71
CA ASN A 303 -4.42 -50.15 13.67
C ASN A 303 -4.88 -48.83 14.31
N MET A 304 -5.48 -47.93 13.52
CA MET A 304 -6.02 -46.66 14.03
C MET A 304 -7.20 -46.87 14.98
N VAL A 305 -8.03 -47.89 14.74
CA VAL A 305 -9.08 -48.30 15.70
C VAL A 305 -8.46 -48.77 17.02
N SER A 306 -7.45 -49.65 16.97
CA SER A 306 -6.75 -50.12 18.18
C SER A 306 -6.05 -48.99 18.95
N ARG A 307 -5.69 -47.89 18.28
CA ARG A 307 -5.07 -46.70 18.90
C ARG A 307 -6.11 -45.67 19.39
N GLY A 308 -7.40 -45.92 19.18
CA GLY A 308 -8.48 -45.00 19.55
C GLY A 308 -8.63 -43.79 18.64
N TRP A 309 -7.99 -43.78 17.47
CA TRP A 309 -8.10 -42.71 16.48
C TRP A 309 -9.33 -42.86 15.59
N CYS A 310 -9.79 -44.10 15.42
CA CYS A 310 -11.00 -44.43 14.66
C CYS A 310 -11.91 -45.33 15.48
N VAL A 311 -13.20 -45.33 15.16
CA VAL A 311 -14.18 -46.29 15.67
C VAL A 311 -14.88 -46.94 14.49
N GLN A 312 -15.00 -48.26 14.49
CA GLN A 312 -15.84 -48.97 13.51
C GLN A 312 -17.29 -48.90 13.96
N ASN A 313 -18.19 -48.42 13.10
CA ASN A 313 -19.59 -48.26 13.45
C ASN A 313 -20.41 -49.52 13.12
N ASP A 314 -21.26 -49.94 14.06
CA ASP A 314 -22.19 -51.06 13.86
C ASP A 314 -23.30 -50.74 12.84
N GLN A 315 -23.67 -49.46 12.76
CA GLN A 315 -24.65 -48.90 11.82
C GLN A 315 -24.01 -47.72 11.10
N PHE A 316 -24.11 -47.69 9.77
CA PHE A 316 -23.52 -46.66 8.93
C PHE A 316 -24.40 -46.33 7.72
N GLY A 317 -24.17 -45.16 7.13
CA GLY A 317 -24.93 -44.63 6.01
C GLY A 317 -25.52 -43.24 6.31
N SER A 318 -25.99 -42.56 5.26
CA SER A 318 -26.57 -41.22 5.37
C SER A 318 -27.83 -41.16 6.23
N GLY A 319 -28.59 -42.26 6.32
CA GLY A 319 -29.74 -42.38 7.23
C GLY A 319 -29.36 -42.54 8.71
N VAL A 320 -28.09 -42.79 9.02
CA VAL A 320 -27.56 -42.94 10.40
C VAL A 320 -26.68 -41.76 10.80
N GLY A 321 -26.14 -41.02 9.83
CA GLY A 321 -25.23 -39.90 10.09
C GLY A 321 -23.77 -40.30 10.33
N LYS A 322 -23.39 -41.53 9.94
CA LYS A 322 -22.07 -42.10 10.21
C LYS A 322 -21.49 -42.84 9.02
N ALA A 323 -20.19 -42.70 8.79
CA ALA A 323 -19.44 -43.52 7.85
C ALA A 323 -19.15 -44.91 8.45
N LYS A 324 -18.55 -45.81 7.65
CA LYS A 324 -18.16 -47.15 8.13
C LYS A 324 -17.20 -47.08 9.33
N HIS A 325 -16.25 -46.16 9.26
CA HIS A 325 -15.40 -45.81 10.38
C HIS A 325 -15.50 -44.31 10.61
N SER A 326 -15.61 -43.90 11.87
CA SER A 326 -15.49 -42.50 12.27
C SER A 326 -14.09 -42.29 12.81
N CYS A 327 -13.30 -41.46 12.13
CA CYS A 327 -11.89 -41.25 12.43
C CYS A 327 -11.63 -39.80 12.80
N ASP A 328 -11.18 -39.57 14.03
CA ASP A 328 -10.65 -38.28 14.46
C ASP A 328 -9.78 -38.46 15.72
N ALA A 329 -8.47 -38.36 15.56
CA ALA A 329 -7.50 -38.47 16.64
C ALA A 329 -7.35 -37.17 17.44
N ASP A 330 -7.82 -36.04 16.90
CA ASP A 330 -7.89 -34.81 17.67
C ASP A 330 -9.17 -34.83 18.54
N PRO A 331 -9.03 -34.88 19.88
CA PRO A 331 -10.18 -34.93 20.76
C PRO A 331 -11.06 -33.68 20.63
N ARG A 332 -10.51 -32.50 20.32
CA ARG A 332 -11.28 -31.25 20.25
C ARG A 332 -12.19 -31.23 19.04
N SER A 333 -11.70 -31.65 17.87
CA SER A 333 -12.47 -31.66 16.63
C SER A 333 -13.34 -32.90 16.44
N ASN A 334 -13.15 -33.96 17.24
CA ASN A 334 -13.93 -35.19 17.09
C ASN A 334 -15.45 -34.95 17.12
N LEU A 335 -16.09 -35.18 15.97
CA LEU A 335 -17.51 -34.89 15.71
C LEU A 335 -18.45 -35.55 16.73
N PHE A 336 -18.19 -36.82 17.07
CA PHE A 336 -19.12 -37.60 17.88
C PHE A 336 -18.87 -37.46 19.38
N ASN A 337 -17.65 -37.09 19.79
CA ASN A 337 -17.37 -36.68 21.16
C ASN A 337 -17.99 -35.32 21.49
N HIS A 338 -18.06 -34.42 20.49
CA HIS A 338 -18.61 -33.07 20.61
C HIS A 338 -19.90 -32.88 19.79
N TYR A 339 -20.76 -33.90 19.74
CA TYR A 339 -21.95 -33.88 18.89
C TYR A 339 -22.97 -32.80 19.29
N SER A 340 -23.01 -32.37 20.55
CA SER A 340 -23.83 -31.25 21.01
C SER A 340 -23.43 -29.94 20.33
N GLU A 341 -22.13 -29.68 20.21
CA GLU A 341 -21.60 -28.48 19.55
C GLU A 341 -21.91 -28.49 18.06
N PHE A 342 -21.79 -29.65 17.41
CA PHE A 342 -22.25 -29.84 16.04
C PHE A 342 -23.74 -29.48 15.92
N LYS A 343 -24.62 -30.08 16.73
CA LYS A 343 -26.06 -29.82 16.65
C LYS A 343 -26.43 -28.35 16.87
N GLU A 344 -25.80 -27.69 17.84
CA GLU A 344 -26.07 -26.28 18.15
C GLU A 344 -25.63 -25.36 17.00
N ASN A 345 -24.47 -25.62 16.40
CA ASN A 345 -23.82 -24.66 15.50
C ASN A 345 -23.85 -25.04 14.03
N ARG A 346 -24.36 -26.22 13.65
CA ARG A 346 -24.25 -26.75 12.28
C ARG A 346 -24.79 -25.86 11.17
N ALA A 347 -25.87 -25.12 11.43
CA ALA A 347 -26.49 -24.24 10.45
C ALA A 347 -25.63 -22.99 10.24
N THR A 348 -25.21 -22.38 11.34
CA THR A 348 -24.32 -21.20 11.35
C THR A 348 -22.96 -21.52 10.74
N ALA A 349 -22.36 -22.67 11.07
CA ALA A 349 -21.08 -23.11 10.51
C ALA A 349 -21.19 -23.40 9.00
N HIS A 350 -22.29 -24.04 8.57
CA HIS A 350 -22.57 -24.28 7.15
C HIS A 350 -22.68 -22.98 6.37
N GLU A 351 -23.41 -22.01 6.90
CA GLU A 351 -23.53 -20.67 6.30
C GLU A 351 -22.20 -19.92 6.26
N LEU A 352 -21.39 -19.99 7.32
CA LEU A 352 -20.04 -19.43 7.33
C LEU A 352 -19.16 -20.04 6.23
N MET A 353 -19.16 -21.37 6.10
CA MET A 353 -18.42 -22.07 5.03
C MET A 353 -18.94 -21.72 3.63
N TYR A 354 -20.26 -21.52 3.48
CA TYR A 354 -20.87 -21.05 2.24
C TYR A 354 -20.37 -19.65 1.87
N TYR A 355 -20.37 -18.71 2.81
CA TYR A 355 -19.87 -17.36 2.55
C TYR A 355 -18.36 -17.35 2.30
N ALA A 356 -17.58 -18.11 3.07
CA ALA A 356 -16.14 -18.28 2.82
C ALA A 356 -15.86 -18.81 1.41
N TYR A 357 -16.68 -19.73 0.90
CA TYR A 357 -16.58 -20.23 -0.47
C TYR A 357 -16.99 -19.16 -1.51
N SER A 358 -18.18 -18.58 -1.36
CA SER A 358 -18.76 -17.63 -2.33
C SER A 358 -17.98 -16.33 -2.44
N GLN A 359 -17.44 -15.85 -1.31
CA GLN A 359 -16.62 -14.65 -1.19
C GLN A 359 -15.12 -14.97 -1.30
N ARG A 360 -14.75 -16.25 -1.49
CA ARG A 360 -13.35 -16.72 -1.59
C ARG A 360 -12.43 -16.36 -0.41
N THR A 361 -13.00 -16.07 0.75
CA THR A 361 -12.29 -15.92 2.02
C THR A 361 -13.28 -15.91 3.19
N ILE A 362 -12.86 -16.46 4.33
CA ILE A 362 -13.59 -16.38 5.60
C ILE A 362 -13.68 -14.93 6.12
N PHE A 363 -12.75 -14.05 5.74
CA PHE A 363 -12.77 -12.63 6.06
C PHE A 363 -13.44 -11.83 4.95
N ASN A 364 -14.77 -11.72 5.00
CA ASN A 364 -15.56 -11.12 3.93
C ASN A 364 -16.57 -10.07 4.43
N THR A 365 -17.21 -9.38 3.50
CA THR A 365 -18.16 -8.29 3.78
C THR A 365 -19.46 -8.71 4.47
N VAL A 366 -19.77 -10.00 4.52
CA VAL A 366 -21.01 -10.56 5.05
C VAL A 366 -20.85 -11.11 6.47
N THR A 367 -19.71 -11.70 6.79
CA THR A 367 -19.50 -12.44 8.06
C THR A 367 -18.69 -11.66 9.09
N THR A 368 -18.02 -10.59 8.67
CA THR A 368 -17.13 -9.77 9.50
C THR A 368 -17.90 -8.69 10.26
N ASP A 369 -17.62 -8.58 11.56
CA ASP A 369 -17.95 -7.44 12.42
C ASP A 369 -16.89 -6.35 12.26
N PHE A 370 -17.16 -5.41 11.35
CA PHE A 370 -16.23 -4.32 11.05
C PHE A 370 -16.16 -3.29 12.19
N ASP A 371 -17.27 -3.00 12.86
CA ASP A 371 -17.29 -2.09 14.02
C ASP A 371 -16.42 -2.64 15.15
N GLY A 372 -16.58 -3.93 15.44
CA GLY A 372 -15.77 -4.60 16.45
C GLY A 372 -14.32 -4.85 16.01
N LEU A 373 -14.04 -4.94 14.70
CA LEU A 373 -12.67 -5.00 14.17
C LEU A 373 -11.92 -3.68 14.41
N VAL A 374 -12.55 -2.54 14.17
CA VAL A 374 -11.93 -1.22 14.33
C VAL A 374 -12.12 -0.61 15.73
N ALA A 375 -12.66 -1.41 16.65
CA ALA A 375 -12.75 -1.05 18.06
C ALA A 375 -11.35 -0.76 18.64
N ASP A 376 -11.33 0.13 19.62
CA ASP A 376 -10.10 0.72 20.17
C ASP A 376 -9.07 -0.37 20.55
N GLY A 377 -7.88 -0.30 19.95
CA GLY A 377 -6.77 -1.23 20.18
C GLY A 377 -6.92 -2.66 19.62
N TYR A 378 -8.12 -3.10 19.23
CA TYR A 378 -8.38 -4.50 18.91
C TYR A 378 -7.45 -5.04 17.81
N MET A 379 -7.44 -4.40 16.65
CA MET A 379 -6.66 -4.84 15.48
C MET A 379 -5.13 -4.83 15.66
N PHE A 380 -4.61 -4.25 16.75
CA PHE A 380 -3.18 -4.24 17.08
C PHE A 380 -2.79 -5.33 18.10
N SER A 381 -3.78 -6.06 18.62
CA SER A 381 -3.58 -7.07 19.65
C SER A 381 -3.55 -8.49 19.09
N GLU A 382 -2.92 -9.41 19.83
CA GLU A 382 -2.96 -10.85 19.51
C GLU A 382 -4.37 -11.43 19.53
N GLU A 383 -5.31 -10.85 20.30
CA GLU A 383 -6.71 -11.32 20.38
C GLU A 383 -7.48 -11.18 19.06
N SER A 384 -7.01 -10.25 18.20
CA SER A 384 -7.54 -10.03 16.87
C SER A 384 -7.08 -11.06 15.85
N VAL A 385 -5.99 -11.78 16.14
CA VAL A 385 -5.45 -12.83 15.28
C VAL A 385 -6.29 -14.09 15.45
N LYS A 386 -7.02 -14.47 14.40
CA LYS A 386 -7.73 -15.74 14.31
C LYS A 386 -6.88 -16.70 13.50
N THR A 387 -6.64 -17.88 14.05
CA THR A 387 -5.87 -18.94 13.38
C THR A 387 -6.63 -20.24 13.51
N PHE A 388 -6.77 -20.97 12.40
CA PHE A 388 -7.32 -22.32 12.40
C PHE A 388 -6.34 -23.28 11.73
N GLU A 389 -6.37 -24.54 12.14
CA GLU A 389 -5.46 -25.56 11.61
C GLU A 389 -5.74 -25.84 10.13
N TYR A 390 -4.68 -25.87 9.33
CA TYR A 390 -4.76 -26.14 7.91
C TYR A 390 -4.73 -27.65 7.68
N VAL A 391 -5.82 -28.19 7.15
CA VAL A 391 -5.88 -29.62 6.78
C VAL A 391 -5.05 -29.86 5.52
N VAL A 392 -3.92 -30.54 5.69
CA VAL A 392 -3.05 -30.97 4.58
C VAL A 392 -3.78 -32.05 3.78
N ASN A 393 -4.46 -31.62 2.71
CA ASN A 393 -5.26 -32.47 1.84
C ASN A 393 -5.41 -31.83 0.45
N ILE A 394 -6.06 -32.54 -0.47
CA ILE A 394 -6.52 -31.99 -1.74
C ILE A 394 -7.48 -30.82 -1.50
N ILE A 395 -7.48 -29.83 -2.41
CA ILE A 395 -8.20 -28.57 -2.19
C ILE A 395 -9.71 -28.73 -1.94
N ASN A 396 -10.38 -29.60 -2.69
CA ASN A 396 -11.83 -29.80 -2.56
C ASN A 396 -12.22 -30.40 -1.20
N ASN A 397 -11.27 -30.96 -0.46
CA ASN A 397 -11.47 -31.60 0.82
C ASN A 397 -10.89 -30.75 1.96
N ARG A 398 -11.13 -29.44 1.88
CA ARG A 398 -10.81 -28.45 2.92
C ARG A 398 -12.10 -27.66 3.25
N PRO A 399 -12.36 -27.31 4.53
CA PRO A 399 -13.54 -26.51 4.88
C PRO A 399 -13.49 -25.11 4.27
N PHE A 400 -12.35 -24.44 4.39
CA PHE A 400 -12.11 -23.08 3.91
C PHE A 400 -11.11 -23.11 2.76
N LEU A 401 -11.54 -23.61 1.59
CA LEU A 401 -10.63 -24.06 0.53
C LEU A 401 -9.79 -22.96 -0.13
N TYR A 402 -10.25 -21.71 -0.10
CA TYR A 402 -9.52 -20.56 -0.65
C TYR A 402 -8.61 -19.89 0.39
N ASP A 403 -8.92 -20.03 1.67
CA ASP A 403 -8.17 -19.38 2.74
C ASP A 403 -6.79 -20.04 2.90
N CYS A 404 -5.75 -19.20 2.87
CA CYS A 404 -4.34 -19.57 2.84
C CYS A 404 -4.03 -20.65 1.80
N TYR A 405 -4.63 -20.51 0.61
CA TYR A 405 -4.33 -21.37 -0.55
C TYR A 405 -2.82 -21.48 -0.79
N SER A 406 -2.09 -20.38 -0.59
CA SER A 406 -0.63 -20.30 -0.73
C SER A 406 0.17 -21.27 0.15
N THR A 407 -0.45 -21.90 1.17
CA THR A 407 0.24 -22.85 2.05
C THR A 407 0.84 -24.00 1.27
N PHE A 408 0.05 -24.72 0.47
CA PHE A 408 0.51 -25.82 -0.38
C PHE A 408 -0.14 -25.84 -1.77
N GLY A 409 -1.09 -24.96 -2.03
CA GLY A 409 -1.87 -24.94 -3.27
C GLY A 409 -2.68 -26.22 -3.50
N SER A 410 -2.85 -26.58 -4.76
CA SER A 410 -3.46 -27.84 -5.17
C SER A 410 -2.43 -28.97 -5.13
N ILE A 411 -2.68 -30.00 -4.31
CA ILE A 411 -1.80 -31.16 -4.11
C ILE A 411 -2.59 -32.45 -4.26
N SER A 412 -1.91 -33.55 -4.60
CA SER A 412 -2.48 -34.90 -4.57
C SER A 412 -2.55 -35.44 -3.14
N ALA A 413 -3.32 -36.51 -2.92
CA ALA A 413 -3.33 -37.23 -1.63
C ALA A 413 -1.95 -37.80 -1.26
N SER A 414 -1.17 -38.27 -2.25
CA SER A 414 0.20 -38.75 -2.02
C SER A 414 1.12 -37.64 -1.55
N ALA A 415 1.10 -36.49 -2.20
CA ALA A 415 1.87 -35.31 -1.79
C ALA A 415 1.43 -34.83 -0.40
N ALA A 416 0.13 -34.82 -0.11
CA ALA A 416 -0.39 -34.50 1.22
C ALA A 416 0.16 -35.45 2.30
N SER A 417 0.22 -36.77 2.01
CA SER A 417 0.79 -37.77 2.91
C SER A 417 2.28 -37.52 3.16
N ASP A 418 3.04 -37.18 2.12
CA ASP A 418 4.47 -36.89 2.23
C ASP A 418 4.74 -35.62 3.04
N ILE A 419 3.92 -34.59 2.87
CA ILE A 419 3.97 -33.37 3.68
C ILE A 419 3.64 -33.69 5.15
N LEU A 420 2.61 -34.49 5.40
CA LEU A 420 2.14 -34.80 6.76
C LEU A 420 3.21 -35.50 7.59
N LYS A 421 3.98 -36.44 7.03
CA LYS A 421 5.08 -37.12 7.76
C LYS A 421 6.40 -36.33 7.80
N SER A 422 6.50 -35.22 7.07
CA SER A 422 7.75 -34.48 6.95
C SER A 422 7.98 -33.53 8.13
N LYS A 423 9.18 -33.65 8.74
CA LYS A 423 9.64 -32.74 9.81
C LYS A 423 10.21 -31.42 9.28
N THR A 424 10.49 -31.35 7.99
CA THR A 424 11.10 -30.19 7.32
C THR A 424 10.15 -29.51 6.34
N ALA A 425 8.93 -30.02 6.14
CA ALA A 425 7.94 -29.37 5.31
C ALA A 425 7.63 -27.97 5.84
N LYS A 426 7.53 -27.02 4.91
CA LYS A 426 7.16 -25.63 5.15
C LYS A 426 6.05 -25.24 4.17
N PRO A 427 5.13 -24.35 4.56
CA PRO A 427 4.25 -23.69 3.60
C PRO A 427 5.07 -23.02 2.50
N ALA A 428 4.49 -22.88 1.30
CA ALA A 428 5.17 -22.17 0.21
C ALA A 428 5.47 -20.72 0.61
N SER A 429 4.57 -20.06 1.32
CA SER A 429 4.85 -18.80 2.00
C SER A 429 4.29 -18.82 3.41
N TYR A 430 4.94 -18.14 4.35
CA TYR A 430 4.51 -18.11 5.76
C TYR A 430 4.98 -16.84 6.46
N LEU A 431 4.25 -16.46 7.51
CA LEU A 431 4.59 -15.31 8.35
C LEU A 431 6.00 -15.44 8.96
N ILE A 432 6.77 -14.37 8.86
CA ILE A 432 7.97 -14.14 9.66
C ILE A 432 7.69 -12.94 10.56
N GLU A 433 7.68 -13.15 11.87
CA GLU A 433 7.53 -12.10 12.88
C GLU A 433 8.71 -11.10 12.83
N LEU A 434 8.53 -9.91 13.43
CA LEU A 434 9.59 -8.90 13.50
C LEU A 434 10.88 -9.49 14.09
N THR A 435 11.98 -9.27 13.39
CA THR A 435 13.31 -9.68 13.85
C THR A 435 14.41 -8.83 13.23
N SER A 436 15.56 -8.79 13.90
CA SER A 436 16.81 -8.25 13.37
C SER A 436 17.75 -9.35 12.83
N ASP A 437 17.32 -10.61 12.89
CA ASP A 437 18.09 -11.76 12.41
C ASP A 437 18.15 -11.78 10.87
N ARG A 438 19.36 -11.71 10.32
CA ARG A 438 19.61 -11.70 8.87
C ARG A 438 19.28 -13.04 8.20
N GLN A 439 19.18 -14.14 8.94
CA GLN A 439 18.78 -15.45 8.40
C GLN A 439 17.35 -15.47 7.83
N ILE A 440 16.54 -14.43 8.08
CA ILE A 440 15.24 -14.28 7.42
C ILE A 440 15.37 -14.14 5.90
N ILE A 441 16.49 -13.62 5.40
CA ILE A 441 16.73 -13.49 3.96
C ILE A 441 16.69 -14.86 3.30
N ASP A 442 17.37 -15.85 3.87
CA ASP A 442 17.39 -17.22 3.34
C ASP A 442 16.00 -17.85 3.42
N LYS A 443 15.31 -17.66 4.56
CA LYS A 443 13.92 -18.13 4.74
C LYS A 443 12.96 -17.54 3.69
N PHE A 444 13.11 -16.26 3.37
CA PHE A 444 12.29 -15.56 2.40
C PHE A 444 12.60 -16.00 0.97
N ARG A 445 13.88 -16.20 0.62
CA ARG A 445 14.29 -16.70 -0.70
C ARG A 445 13.75 -18.10 -1.00
N GLU A 446 13.58 -18.93 0.04
CA GLU A 446 12.97 -20.25 -0.07
C GLU A 446 11.45 -20.22 -0.28
N MET A 447 10.78 -19.09 -0.01
CA MET A 447 9.33 -19.00 -0.19
C MET A 447 8.96 -19.04 -1.67
N ASN A 448 7.83 -19.65 -1.98
CA ASN A 448 7.29 -19.75 -3.33
C ASN A 448 5.82 -19.35 -3.41
N VAL A 449 5.36 -19.03 -4.62
CA VAL A 449 3.94 -18.84 -4.93
C VAL A 449 3.42 -20.15 -5.50
N THR A 450 2.22 -20.55 -5.10
CA THR A 450 1.56 -21.74 -5.66
C THR A 450 0.46 -21.31 -6.62
N ASP A 451 -0.52 -20.58 -6.12
CA ASP A 451 -1.60 -19.84 -6.80
C ASP A 451 -2.40 -19.16 -5.65
N GLY A 452 -3.63 -18.67 -5.88
CA GLY A 452 -4.52 -18.19 -4.84
C GLY A 452 -5.07 -16.80 -5.12
N THR A 453 -6.07 -16.40 -4.32
CA THR A 453 -6.75 -15.12 -4.47
C THR A 453 -5.98 -13.98 -3.80
N THR A 454 -6.04 -12.81 -4.43
CA THR A 454 -5.50 -11.56 -3.90
C THR A 454 -6.52 -10.91 -2.98
N TYR A 455 -6.14 -10.74 -1.72
CA TYR A 455 -6.85 -9.92 -0.72
C TYR A 455 -5.82 -9.11 0.06
N VAL A 456 -5.46 -7.95 -0.46
CA VAL A 456 -4.42 -7.09 0.11
C VAL A 456 -4.73 -6.71 1.57
N THR A 457 -6.00 -6.48 1.87
CA THR A 457 -6.45 -6.15 3.23
C THR A 457 -6.19 -7.27 4.24
N SER A 458 -6.16 -8.53 3.82
CA SER A 458 -5.79 -9.63 4.70
C SER A 458 -4.32 -9.51 5.14
N GLY A 459 -3.42 -9.18 4.23
CA GLY A 459 -2.00 -8.94 4.55
C GLY A 459 -1.82 -7.69 5.40
N LEU A 460 -2.47 -6.58 5.02
CA LEU A 460 -2.39 -5.32 5.74
C LEU A 460 -2.85 -5.46 7.20
N LEU A 461 -4.02 -6.07 7.42
CA LEU A 461 -4.55 -6.26 8.77
C LEU A 461 -3.68 -7.23 9.57
N ARG A 462 -3.18 -8.32 8.96
CA ARG A 462 -2.32 -9.28 9.67
C ARG A 462 -0.97 -8.71 10.07
N ALA A 463 -0.50 -7.65 9.40
CA ALA A 463 0.71 -6.93 9.75
C ALA A 463 0.56 -6.08 11.02
N LEU A 464 -0.65 -5.70 11.42
CA LEU A 464 -0.86 -4.76 12.53
C LEU A 464 -0.41 -5.32 13.88
N PRO A 465 -0.79 -6.55 14.30
CA PRO A 465 -0.26 -7.13 15.54
C PRO A 465 1.24 -7.41 15.46
N VAL A 466 1.78 -7.67 14.27
CA VAL A 466 3.21 -7.94 14.05
C VAL A 466 4.01 -6.67 14.28
N ILE A 467 3.66 -5.59 13.59
CA ILE A 467 4.40 -4.33 13.66
C ILE A 467 4.20 -3.62 15.01
N ALA A 468 3.04 -3.80 15.66
CA ALA A 468 2.76 -3.24 16.98
C ALA A 468 3.73 -3.75 18.07
N LYS A 469 4.25 -4.99 17.96
CA LYS A 469 5.23 -5.55 18.90
C LYS A 469 6.58 -4.85 18.90
N GLY A 470 6.92 -4.15 17.81
CA GLY A 470 8.22 -3.50 17.68
C GLY A 470 8.35 -2.29 18.61
N ASN A 471 9.59 -1.93 18.97
CA ASN A 471 9.89 -0.88 19.95
C ASN A 471 10.60 0.33 19.33
N ASN A 472 10.65 0.40 18.00
CA ASN A 472 11.35 1.48 17.32
C ASN A 472 10.46 2.72 17.19
N PRO A 473 11.05 3.93 17.23
CA PRO A 473 10.32 5.19 17.15
C PRO A 473 9.62 5.40 15.80
N ARG A 474 9.98 4.65 14.76
CA ARG A 474 9.27 4.63 13.48
C ARG A 474 8.75 3.24 13.16
N LYS A 475 7.52 3.19 12.65
CA LYS A 475 6.88 2.00 12.07
C LYS A 475 6.54 2.28 10.61
N ALA A 476 6.98 1.40 9.71
CA ALA A 476 6.71 1.50 8.28
C ALA A 476 6.05 0.22 7.78
N ILE A 477 4.79 0.31 7.35
CA ILE A 477 4.11 -0.78 6.64
C ILE A 477 4.33 -0.55 5.15
N ILE A 478 4.95 -1.50 4.46
CA ILE A 478 5.22 -1.44 3.02
C ILE A 478 4.45 -2.57 2.36
N VAL A 479 3.43 -2.22 1.58
CA VAL A 479 2.63 -3.16 0.80
C VAL A 479 3.18 -3.20 -0.62
N ILE A 480 3.52 -4.39 -1.13
CA ILE A 480 3.97 -4.59 -2.51
C ILE A 480 3.08 -5.64 -3.17
N SER A 481 2.33 -5.22 -4.19
CA SER A 481 1.31 -6.03 -4.86
C SER A 481 1.02 -5.48 -6.25
N ASP A 482 0.30 -6.22 -7.08
CA ASP A 482 -0.36 -5.63 -8.26
C ASP A 482 -1.64 -4.85 -7.89
N GLY A 483 -2.13 -5.03 -6.66
CA GLY A 483 -3.25 -4.32 -6.06
C GLY A 483 -4.62 -4.73 -6.58
N ILE A 484 -4.72 -5.86 -7.28
CA ILE A 484 -5.95 -6.31 -7.93
C ILE A 484 -6.62 -7.38 -7.07
N ASP A 485 -7.47 -6.94 -6.14
CA ASP A 485 -8.27 -7.85 -5.30
C ASP A 485 -9.32 -8.62 -6.12
N ILE A 486 -9.55 -9.89 -5.76
CA ILE A 486 -10.46 -10.78 -6.52
C ILE A 486 -11.92 -10.31 -6.53
N ASP A 487 -12.33 -9.50 -5.55
CA ASP A 487 -13.67 -8.92 -5.42
C ASP A 487 -13.80 -7.52 -6.03
N GLY A 488 -12.80 -7.11 -6.84
CA GLY A 488 -12.72 -5.77 -7.43
C GLY A 488 -12.42 -4.67 -6.41
N GLY A 489 -11.91 -5.04 -5.22
CA GLY A 489 -11.60 -4.11 -4.13
C GLY A 489 -12.82 -3.73 -3.29
N THR A 490 -13.89 -4.52 -3.29
CA THR A 490 -15.13 -4.22 -2.54
C THR A 490 -14.88 -4.21 -1.03
N LEU A 491 -14.20 -5.22 -0.50
CA LEU A 491 -13.79 -5.31 0.90
C LEU A 491 -12.81 -4.18 1.26
N THR A 492 -11.83 -3.92 0.39
CA THR A 492 -10.82 -2.86 0.58
C THR A 492 -11.46 -1.48 0.63
N ARG A 493 -12.38 -1.19 -0.29
CA ARG A 493 -13.16 0.05 -0.30
C ARG A 493 -14.00 0.23 0.95
N LYS A 494 -14.67 -0.84 1.41
CA LYS A 494 -15.45 -0.79 2.65
C LYS A 494 -14.56 -0.40 3.84
N LEU A 495 -13.40 -1.05 3.98
CA LEU A 495 -12.47 -0.78 5.08
C LEU A 495 -11.85 0.63 4.99
N PHE A 496 -11.45 1.08 3.81
CA PHE A 496 -10.78 2.37 3.63
C PHE A 496 -11.76 3.54 3.74
N ASP A 497 -12.88 3.46 3.02
CA ASP A 497 -13.79 4.60 2.86
C ASP A 497 -14.81 4.69 4.00
N GLN A 498 -15.35 3.56 4.46
CA GLN A 498 -16.44 3.56 5.46
C GLN A 498 -15.93 3.48 6.90
N TYR A 499 -14.77 2.86 7.11
CA TYR A 499 -14.22 2.63 8.46
C TYR A 499 -12.93 3.43 8.73
N ASP A 500 -12.47 4.24 7.77
CA ASP A 500 -11.24 5.04 7.88
C ASP A 500 -10.02 4.19 8.31
N LEU A 501 -9.92 2.95 7.81
CA LEU A 501 -8.97 1.96 8.33
C LEU A 501 -7.53 2.50 8.35
N CYS A 502 -7.05 3.11 7.28
CA CYS A 502 -5.65 3.57 7.20
C CYS A 502 -5.34 4.74 8.13
N LYS A 503 -6.33 5.62 8.40
CA LYS A 503 -6.19 6.65 9.43
C LYS A 503 -6.08 6.00 10.81
N ARG A 504 -6.95 5.05 11.12
CA ARG A 504 -6.92 4.30 12.39
C ARG A 504 -5.65 3.50 12.58
N ILE A 505 -5.09 2.93 11.50
CA ILE A 505 -3.79 2.25 11.53
C ILE A 505 -2.69 3.23 11.97
N ARG A 506 -2.58 4.39 11.31
CA ARG A 506 -1.54 5.38 11.66
C ARG A 506 -1.69 5.88 13.10
N GLU A 507 -2.89 6.30 13.50
CA GLU A 507 -3.14 6.80 14.85
C GLU A 507 -2.97 5.71 15.92
N GLY A 508 -3.39 4.48 15.61
CA GLY A 508 -3.29 3.36 16.53
C GLY A 508 -1.86 2.87 16.73
N LEU A 509 -1.01 2.87 15.70
CA LEU A 509 0.41 2.52 15.87
C LEU A 509 1.19 3.51 16.74
N LEU A 510 0.72 4.75 16.86
CA LEU A 510 1.26 5.75 17.79
C LEU A 510 0.76 5.56 19.23
N ARG A 511 -0.23 4.68 19.45
CA ARG A 511 -0.90 4.48 20.74
C ARG A 511 -0.74 3.05 21.29
N TYR A 512 -0.65 2.05 20.42
CA TYR A 512 -0.64 0.64 20.78
C TYR A 512 0.69 -0.05 20.44
N PRO A 513 1.14 -0.97 21.32
CA PRO A 513 0.62 -1.22 22.66
C PRO A 513 0.76 0.03 23.55
N GLU A 514 -0.02 0.11 24.63
CA GLU A 514 0.06 1.24 25.55
C GLU A 514 1.49 1.44 26.04
N GLY A 515 1.97 2.69 26.02
CA GLY A 515 3.37 3.01 26.34
C GLY A 515 4.36 2.79 25.20
N THR A 516 3.89 2.56 23.97
CA THR A 516 4.75 2.50 22.78
C THR A 516 5.63 3.74 22.62
N SER A 517 6.89 3.54 22.21
CA SER A 517 7.87 4.58 21.90
C SER A 517 7.69 5.20 20.50
N THR A 518 6.65 4.77 19.77
CA THR A 518 6.45 5.12 18.37
C THR A 518 6.05 6.58 18.22
N GLN A 519 6.81 7.31 17.41
CA GLN A 519 6.61 8.72 17.10
C GLN A 519 6.10 8.93 15.67
N LEU A 520 6.34 7.96 14.78
CA LEU A 520 5.96 8.03 13.38
C LEU A 520 5.45 6.67 12.88
N ALA A 521 4.32 6.69 12.17
CA ALA A 521 3.72 5.53 11.54
C ALA A 521 3.33 5.85 10.10
N ASP A 522 3.97 5.16 9.15
CA ASP A 522 3.76 5.36 7.72
C ASP A 522 3.20 4.08 7.07
N ILE A 523 2.34 4.27 6.06
CA ILE A 523 1.85 3.20 5.18
C ILE A 523 2.25 3.57 3.76
N PHE A 524 2.93 2.64 3.09
CA PHE A 524 3.36 2.76 1.70
C PHE A 524 2.73 1.65 0.87
N PHE A 525 2.38 1.97 -0.38
CA PHE A 525 1.92 1.00 -1.35
C PHE A 525 2.76 1.11 -2.62
N ILE A 526 3.29 -0.01 -3.10
CA ILE A 526 4.07 -0.12 -4.33
C ILE A 526 3.32 -1.03 -5.30
N PHE A 527 2.74 -0.43 -6.34
CA PHE A 527 2.12 -1.13 -7.46
C PHE A 527 3.19 -1.68 -8.39
N THR A 528 3.16 -3.00 -8.63
CA THR A 528 4.12 -3.70 -9.49
C THR A 528 3.67 -3.84 -10.95
N VAL A 529 2.45 -3.37 -11.26
CA VAL A 529 1.82 -3.50 -12.58
C VAL A 529 1.17 -2.18 -12.96
N ASN A 530 1.24 -1.82 -14.24
CA ASN A 530 0.50 -0.71 -14.81
C ASN A 530 -0.59 -1.24 -15.75
N SER A 531 -1.84 -1.28 -15.28
CA SER A 531 -3.01 -1.68 -16.07
C SER A 531 -4.21 -0.76 -15.82
N SER A 532 -5.28 -0.89 -16.63
CA SER A 532 -6.53 -0.17 -16.40
C SER A 532 -7.21 -0.54 -15.08
N GLU A 533 -7.06 -1.79 -14.62
CA GLU A 533 -7.56 -2.25 -13.32
C GLU A 533 -6.73 -1.64 -12.17
N THR A 534 -5.42 -1.49 -12.38
CA THR A 534 -4.53 -0.78 -11.45
C THR A 534 -4.99 0.65 -11.21
N ALA A 535 -5.55 1.36 -12.20
CA ALA A 535 -5.98 2.75 -12.02
C ALA A 535 -7.04 2.89 -10.90
N THR A 536 -8.00 1.96 -10.83
CA THR A 536 -9.05 2.01 -9.78
C THR A 536 -8.48 1.69 -8.41
N ALA A 537 -7.61 0.68 -8.31
CA ALA A 537 -6.93 0.34 -7.07
C ALA A 537 -6.00 1.47 -6.60
N LEU A 538 -5.29 2.09 -7.53
CA LEU A 538 -4.39 3.21 -7.28
C LEU A 538 -5.15 4.42 -6.73
N ASP A 539 -6.29 4.77 -7.33
CA ASP A 539 -7.15 5.84 -6.82
C ASP A 539 -7.65 5.55 -5.41
N LEU A 540 -8.06 4.30 -5.15
CA LEU A 540 -8.52 3.89 -3.82
C LEU A 540 -7.40 4.05 -2.77
N TRP A 541 -6.21 3.53 -3.06
CA TRP A 541 -5.06 3.62 -2.16
C TRP A 541 -4.58 5.06 -1.97
N ARG A 542 -4.54 5.87 -3.04
CA ARG A 542 -4.09 7.26 -2.99
C ARG A 542 -5.08 8.14 -2.24
N ASN A 543 -6.37 8.04 -2.54
CA ASN A 543 -7.38 8.96 -1.99
C ASN A 543 -7.83 8.59 -0.58
N HIS A 544 -7.81 7.30 -0.21
CA HIS A 544 -8.40 6.83 1.04
C HIS A 544 -7.42 6.12 1.99
N CYS A 545 -6.18 5.87 1.55
CA CYS A 545 -5.20 5.19 2.39
C CYS A 545 -3.85 5.90 2.48
N ALA A 546 -2.93 5.63 1.56
CA ALA A 546 -1.52 5.98 1.65
C ALA A 546 -1.19 7.39 1.11
N GLY A 547 -2.06 8.05 0.34
CA GLY A 547 -1.79 9.40 -0.17
C GLY A 547 -0.60 9.42 -1.13
N ASP A 548 0.32 10.35 -0.90
CA ASP A 548 1.57 10.49 -1.68
C ASP A 548 2.52 9.29 -1.54
N ASN A 549 2.30 8.43 -0.54
CA ASN A 549 3.07 7.21 -0.32
C ASN A 549 2.62 6.04 -1.22
N VAL A 550 1.95 6.34 -2.33
CA VAL A 550 1.54 5.37 -3.36
C VAL A 550 2.42 5.51 -4.59
N PHE A 551 3.18 4.47 -4.89
CA PHE A 551 4.14 4.42 -5.98
C PHE A 551 3.74 3.39 -7.03
N LEU A 552 4.00 3.72 -8.29
CA LEU A 552 3.96 2.77 -9.39
C LEU A 552 5.42 2.46 -9.77
N ALA A 553 5.85 1.22 -9.54
CA ALA A 553 7.22 0.78 -9.80
C ALA A 553 7.19 -0.66 -10.32
N THR A 554 7.44 -0.83 -11.62
CA THR A 554 7.18 -2.10 -12.31
C THR A 554 8.45 -2.89 -12.65
N ASN A 555 9.63 -2.27 -12.57
CA ASN A 555 10.93 -2.89 -12.83
C ASN A 555 11.82 -2.86 -11.57
N TYR A 556 12.96 -3.55 -11.63
CA TYR A 556 13.86 -3.67 -10.49
C TYR A 556 14.33 -2.32 -9.95
N GLN A 557 14.78 -1.42 -10.84
CA GLN A 557 15.40 -0.16 -10.45
C GLN A 557 14.40 0.77 -9.76
N ASP A 558 13.16 0.84 -10.25
CA ASP A 558 12.13 1.69 -9.67
C ASP A 558 11.74 1.21 -8.28
N ILE A 559 11.56 -0.11 -8.09
CA ILE A 559 11.15 -0.67 -6.79
C ILE A 559 12.25 -0.46 -5.75
N ILE A 560 13.51 -0.74 -6.09
CA ILE A 560 14.62 -0.55 -5.14
C ILE A 560 14.83 0.93 -4.82
N ASN A 561 14.68 1.84 -5.79
CA ASN A 561 14.77 3.28 -5.55
C ASN A 561 13.67 3.76 -4.58
N VAL A 562 12.43 3.29 -4.74
CA VAL A 562 11.34 3.61 -3.83
C VAL A 562 11.63 3.09 -2.42
N LEU A 563 12.03 1.82 -2.29
CA LEU A 563 12.32 1.20 -1.00
C LEU A 563 13.48 1.89 -0.27
N THR A 564 14.57 2.18 -0.97
CA THR A 564 15.72 2.89 -0.39
C THR A 564 15.37 4.33 -0.03
N GLY A 565 14.51 4.99 -0.82
CA GLY A 565 13.93 6.29 -0.47
C GLY A 565 13.10 6.25 0.83
N ILE A 566 12.28 5.22 1.00
CA ILE A 566 11.48 4.99 2.22
C ILE A 566 12.37 4.77 3.45
N ALA A 567 13.51 4.07 3.29
CA ALA A 567 14.46 3.85 4.37
C ALA A 567 15.26 5.12 4.73
N LYS A 568 15.71 5.88 3.73
CA LYS A 568 16.62 7.03 3.92
C LYS A 568 15.92 8.33 4.31
N LYS A 569 14.60 8.44 4.15
CA LYS A 569 13.78 9.61 4.52
C LYS A 569 14.45 10.94 4.15
N SER A 570 14.84 11.11 2.88
CA SER A 570 15.48 12.34 2.41
C SER A 570 14.54 13.55 2.59
N SER A 571 15.04 14.64 3.19
CA SER A 571 14.25 15.88 3.39
C SER A 571 14.65 16.95 2.36
N VAL A 572 13.66 17.72 1.91
CA VAL A 572 13.86 18.82 0.95
C VAL A 572 13.42 20.11 1.62
N LYS A 573 14.31 21.12 1.66
CA LYS A 573 14.05 22.43 2.25
C LYS A 573 14.39 23.55 1.25
N PHE A 574 13.59 24.60 1.25
CA PHE A 574 13.96 25.85 0.58
C PHE A 574 15.08 26.52 1.36
N ILE A 575 16.08 27.06 0.65
CA ILE A 575 17.18 27.82 1.24
C ILE A 575 17.24 29.20 0.60
N ASN A 576 17.29 30.25 1.42
CA ASN A 576 17.50 31.59 0.92
C ASN A 576 19.02 31.82 0.77
N LYS A 577 19.47 32.31 -0.39
CA LYS A 577 20.89 32.55 -0.70
C LYS A 577 21.57 33.55 0.26
N ASN A 578 20.78 34.31 1.02
CA ASN A 578 21.23 35.33 1.96
C ASN A 578 21.10 34.93 3.44
N GLU A 579 20.63 33.72 3.76
CA GLU A 579 20.67 33.22 5.14
C GLU A 579 22.05 32.62 5.42
N PRO A 580 22.80 33.09 6.45
CA PRO A 580 23.99 32.39 6.91
C PRO A 580 23.60 31.03 7.51
N GLU A 581 24.39 30.00 7.23
CA GLU A 581 24.26 28.64 7.79
C GLU A 581 24.24 28.62 9.32
#